data_AF-J9ESF6-F1
#
_entry.id   AF-J9ESF6-F1
#
_cell.length_a   1.000
_cell.length_b   1.000
_cell.length_c   1.000
_cell.angle_alpha   90.00
_cell.angle_beta   90.00
_cell.angle_gamma   90.00
#
_symmetry.space_group_name_H-M   'P 1'
#
loop_
_entity.id
_entity.type
_entity.pdbx_description
1 polymer ?
#
loop_
_entity_poly.entity_id
_entity_poly.type
_entity_poly.pdbx_seq_one_letter_code
_entity_poly.pdbx_strand_id
1 'polypeptide(L)'
;MLRLGMTNPPYILDFLEEISEILNHPRVYSFLHIPVQSASDAVLSDMKREYTCIDFCRVVDYMIQNVPNIYIATDFICAYPTETESDFEESMALVRKYRFPSLFINQFYPRIGTPAANLKKIDTIEARRRTAEMSSLFRSYSRYNKERIGEKHRVLVCELATDQQHYVGHNKYYEHFLIPSKKCLLGKWVQVRITDVSKFYMKAVLIGGDINAWLSNGPMAGIS
;
A
#
# COMPACT_ATOMS: atom_id res chain seq x y z
N MET A 1 6.32 4.26 15.02
CA MET A 1 6.72 2.95 14.47
C MET A 1 7.59 3.19 13.26
N LEU A 2 8.46 2.27 12.94
CA LEU A 2 9.27 2.32 11.72
C LEU A 2 8.42 1.85 10.53
N ARG A 3 8.44 2.60 9.44
CA ARG A 3 7.87 2.19 8.14
C ARG A 3 9.03 1.95 7.19
N LEU A 4 9.09 0.78 6.57
CA LEU A 4 10.01 0.60 5.45
C LEU A 4 9.60 1.52 4.29
N GLY A 5 10.59 2.10 3.64
CA GLY A 5 10.37 2.96 2.48
C GLY A 5 9.89 2.16 1.26
N MET A 6 9.82 2.86 0.13
CA MET A 6 9.59 2.22 -1.17
C MET A 6 10.87 1.51 -1.64
N THR A 7 10.72 0.34 -2.24
CA THR A 7 11.81 -0.46 -2.80
C THR A 7 11.37 -1.17 -4.08
N ASN A 8 12.30 -1.60 -4.92
CA ASN A 8 11.99 -2.35 -6.15
C ASN A 8 12.09 -3.87 -5.91
N PRO A 9 11.39 -4.71 -6.70
CA PRO A 9 11.38 -6.16 -6.53
C PRO A 9 12.76 -6.84 -6.39
N PRO A 10 13.79 -6.51 -7.20
CA PRO A 10 15.09 -7.19 -7.13
C PRO A 10 15.73 -7.13 -5.74
N TYR A 11 15.60 -6.00 -5.03
CA TYR A 11 16.19 -5.80 -3.71
C TYR A 11 15.47 -6.55 -2.58
N ILE A 12 14.32 -7.16 -2.87
CA ILE A 12 13.52 -7.90 -1.89
C ILE A 12 13.53 -9.40 -2.19
N LEU A 13 13.64 -9.80 -3.46
CA LEU A 13 13.66 -11.20 -3.88
C LEU A 13 14.74 -12.02 -3.17
N ASP A 14 15.93 -11.43 -3.01
CA ASP A 14 17.06 -12.12 -2.38
C ASP A 14 16.98 -12.16 -0.85
N PHE A 15 16.05 -11.41 -0.25
CA PHE A 15 15.93 -11.22 1.20
C PHE A 15 14.49 -11.41 1.70
N LEU A 16 13.72 -12.30 1.06
CA LEU A 16 12.29 -12.48 1.36
C LEU A 16 12.05 -12.86 2.82
N GLU A 17 12.86 -13.77 3.36
CA GLU A 17 12.74 -14.24 4.73
C GLU A 17 13.06 -13.11 5.72
N GLU A 18 14.21 -12.47 5.58
CA GLU A 18 14.67 -11.40 6.47
C GLU A 18 13.73 -10.18 6.44
N ILE A 19 13.24 -9.81 5.26
CA ILE A 19 12.26 -8.73 5.13
C ILE A 19 10.94 -9.13 5.82
N SER A 20 10.50 -10.38 5.69
CA SER A 20 9.28 -10.83 6.38
C SER A 20 9.44 -10.80 7.90
N GLU A 21 10.61 -11.19 8.44
CA GLU A 21 10.94 -11.09 9.87
C GLU A 21 10.92 -9.63 10.35
N ILE A 22 11.55 -8.72 9.59
CA ILE A 22 11.56 -7.29 9.89
C ILE A 22 10.13 -6.74 9.90
N LEU A 23 9.31 -7.09 8.91
CA LEU A 23 7.92 -6.64 8.83
C LEU A 23 7.04 -7.23 9.95
N ASN A 24 7.37 -8.40 10.47
CA ASN A 24 6.69 -9.01 11.62
C ASN A 24 7.10 -8.38 12.97
N HIS A 25 8.23 -7.68 13.03
CA HIS A 25 8.70 -7.04 14.27
C HIS A 25 7.64 -6.05 14.83
N PRO A 26 7.35 -6.06 16.14
CA PRO A 26 6.26 -5.28 16.74
C PRO A 26 6.40 -3.75 16.61
N ARG A 27 7.61 -3.25 16.33
CA ARG A 27 7.90 -1.82 16.15
C ARG A 27 7.95 -1.37 14.69
N VAL A 28 7.81 -2.28 13.74
CA VAL A 28 7.80 -2.02 12.30
C VAL A 28 6.38 -2.19 11.79
N TYR A 29 5.91 -1.37 10.85
CA TYR A 29 4.59 -1.59 10.24
C TYR A 29 4.61 -2.82 9.33
N SER A 30 3.52 -3.61 9.30
CA SER A 30 3.30 -4.65 8.29
C SER A 30 2.87 -4.00 6.98
N PHE A 31 3.78 -3.22 6.39
CA PHE A 31 3.56 -2.41 5.20
C PHE A 31 4.74 -2.56 4.25
N LEU A 32 4.45 -2.77 2.98
CA LEU A 32 5.46 -2.81 1.92
C LEU A 32 4.98 -2.00 0.73
N HIS A 33 5.81 -1.09 0.25
CA HIS A 33 5.57 -0.37 -1.00
C HIS A 33 6.55 -0.87 -2.05
N ILE A 34 6.03 -1.64 -3.00
CA ILE A 34 6.81 -2.28 -4.07
C ILE A 34 6.20 -1.96 -5.44
N PRO A 35 6.78 -1.05 -6.23
CA PRO A 35 6.22 -0.65 -7.52
C PRO A 35 6.38 -1.75 -8.57
N VAL A 36 5.27 -2.28 -9.11
CA VAL A 36 5.31 -3.23 -10.24
C VAL A 36 5.49 -2.52 -11.58
N GLN A 37 4.88 -1.33 -11.72
CA GLN A 37 4.88 -0.45 -12.89
C GLN A 37 4.07 -0.98 -14.08
N SER A 38 4.26 -2.24 -14.48
CA SER A 38 3.44 -2.95 -15.46
C SER A 38 3.47 -4.44 -15.14
N ALA A 39 2.41 -5.18 -15.48
CA ALA A 39 2.43 -6.64 -15.38
C ALA A 39 2.92 -7.34 -16.66
N SER A 40 3.22 -6.60 -17.73
CA SER A 40 3.77 -7.15 -18.96
C SER A 40 5.29 -7.11 -18.95
N ASP A 41 5.91 -8.28 -19.13
CA ASP A 41 7.37 -8.41 -19.18
C ASP A 41 7.97 -7.67 -20.39
N ALA A 42 7.23 -7.55 -21.51
CA ALA A 42 7.65 -6.76 -22.66
C ALA A 42 7.74 -5.27 -22.31
N VAL A 43 6.70 -4.74 -21.65
CA VAL A 43 6.67 -3.34 -21.20
C VAL A 43 7.72 -3.09 -20.10
N LEU A 44 7.88 -4.01 -19.15
CA LEU A 44 8.91 -3.93 -18.10
C LEU A 44 10.32 -3.90 -18.68
N SER A 45 10.61 -4.74 -19.68
CA SER A 45 11.88 -4.76 -20.40
C SER A 45 12.14 -3.42 -21.12
N ASP A 46 11.12 -2.86 -21.78
CA ASP A 46 11.24 -1.55 -22.43
C ASP A 46 11.43 -0.39 -21.44
N MET A 47 10.87 -0.53 -20.22
CA MET A 47 11.12 0.36 -19.09
C MET A 47 12.50 0.15 -18.45
N LYS A 48 13.31 -0.81 -18.94
CA LYS A 48 14.61 -1.21 -18.38
C LYS A 48 14.50 -1.69 -16.92
N ARG A 49 13.46 -2.45 -16.60
CA ARG A 49 13.33 -3.13 -15.31
C ARG A 49 14.12 -4.44 -15.32
N GLU A 50 14.80 -4.71 -14.22
CA GLU A 50 15.61 -5.92 -14.00
C GLU A 50 14.82 -7.04 -13.30
N TYR A 51 13.49 -7.02 -13.46
CA TYR A 51 12.57 -7.98 -12.87
C TYR A 51 11.39 -8.21 -13.81
N THR A 52 10.75 -9.36 -13.64
CA THR A 52 9.54 -9.76 -14.35
C THR A 52 8.29 -9.63 -13.46
N CYS A 53 7.12 -9.77 -14.06
CA CYS A 53 5.86 -9.85 -13.32
C CYS A 53 5.83 -11.08 -12.39
N ILE A 54 6.43 -12.20 -12.79
CA ILE A 54 6.51 -13.40 -11.95
C ILE A 54 7.39 -13.16 -10.72
N ASP A 55 8.47 -12.38 -10.85
CA ASP A 55 9.31 -12.00 -9.72
C ASP A 55 8.54 -11.12 -8.73
N PHE A 56 7.80 -10.12 -9.22
CA PHE A 56 6.91 -9.32 -8.37
C PHE A 56 5.86 -10.19 -7.66
N CYS A 57 5.24 -11.14 -8.37
CA CYS A 57 4.27 -12.07 -7.78
C CYS A 57 4.91 -12.92 -6.68
N ARG A 58 6.14 -13.41 -6.85
CA ARG A 58 6.87 -14.15 -5.83
C ARG A 58 7.03 -13.34 -4.55
N VAL A 59 7.40 -12.06 -4.66
CA VAL A 59 7.48 -11.17 -3.49
C VAL A 59 6.12 -11.03 -2.81
N VAL A 60 5.07 -10.72 -3.57
CA VAL A 60 3.73 -10.50 -3.02
C VAL A 60 3.18 -11.77 -2.36
N ASP A 61 3.26 -12.91 -3.03
CA ASP A 61 2.76 -14.20 -2.54
C ASP A 61 3.48 -14.60 -1.25
N TYR A 62 4.82 -14.50 -1.22
CA TYR A 62 5.62 -14.81 -0.02
C TYR A 62 5.24 -13.89 1.15
N MET A 63 5.09 -12.59 0.91
CA MET A 63 4.77 -11.63 1.96
C MET A 63 3.34 -11.81 2.49
N ILE A 64 2.36 -12.13 1.63
CA ILE A 64 1.00 -12.45 2.07
C ILE A 64 0.98 -13.70 2.94
N GLN A 65 1.79 -14.71 2.59
CA GLN A 65 1.88 -15.96 3.34
C GLN A 65 2.57 -15.78 4.71
N ASN A 66 3.63 -14.98 4.80
CA ASN A 66 4.50 -14.92 5.98
C ASN A 66 4.33 -13.66 6.85
N VAL A 67 3.63 -12.61 6.37
CA VAL A 67 3.40 -11.37 7.11
C VAL A 67 1.89 -11.15 7.27
N PRO A 68 1.30 -11.54 8.43
CA PRO A 68 -0.14 -11.42 8.65
C PRO A 68 -0.66 -10.00 8.45
N ASN A 69 -1.76 -9.89 7.70
CA ASN A 69 -2.42 -8.62 7.38
C ASN A 69 -1.49 -7.60 6.72
N ILE A 70 -0.48 -8.01 5.94
CA ILE A 70 0.37 -7.07 5.23
C ILE A 70 -0.45 -6.08 4.37
N TYR A 71 -0.02 -4.83 4.38
CA TYR A 71 -0.52 -3.77 3.53
C TYR A 71 0.48 -3.54 2.40
N ILE A 72 0.15 -4.02 1.20
CA ILE A 72 1.00 -3.86 0.02
C ILE A 72 0.49 -2.69 -0.82
N ALA A 73 1.35 -1.68 -0.99
CA ALA A 73 1.14 -0.60 -1.94
C ALA A 73 1.98 -0.85 -3.20
N THR A 74 1.44 -0.53 -4.37
CA THR A 74 2.15 -0.64 -5.65
C THR A 74 1.74 0.46 -6.61
N ASP A 75 2.49 0.60 -7.70
CA ASP A 75 2.34 1.63 -8.71
C ASP A 75 2.18 0.97 -10.07
N PHE A 76 1.31 1.55 -10.90
CA PHE A 76 1.21 1.25 -12.32
C PHE A 76 1.45 2.50 -13.15
N ILE A 77 2.15 2.33 -14.25
CA ILE A 77 2.26 3.32 -15.33
C ILE A 77 1.40 2.79 -16.48
N CYS A 78 0.21 3.35 -16.62
CA CYS A 78 -0.66 3.09 -17.76
C CYS A 78 -0.19 3.86 -18.99
N ALA A 79 -0.48 3.30 -20.15
CA ALA A 79 -0.23 3.90 -21.45
C ALA A 79 1.25 4.21 -21.72
N TYR A 80 2.13 3.32 -21.26
CA TYR A 80 3.52 3.35 -21.68
C TYR A 80 3.60 3.21 -23.22
N PRO A 81 4.54 3.88 -23.92
CA PRO A 81 4.51 3.97 -25.38
C PRO A 81 4.45 2.65 -26.14
N THR A 82 4.98 1.56 -25.57
CA THR A 82 4.98 0.22 -26.17
C THR A 82 3.87 -0.70 -25.64
N GLU A 83 3.04 -0.23 -24.71
CA GLU A 83 1.97 -1.02 -24.09
C GLU A 83 0.83 -1.31 -25.08
N THR A 84 0.63 -2.57 -25.42
CA THR A 84 -0.52 -3.05 -26.20
C THR A 84 -1.75 -3.23 -25.33
N GLU A 85 -2.90 -3.56 -25.93
CA GLU A 85 -4.11 -3.88 -25.16
C GLU A 85 -3.93 -5.16 -24.31
N SER A 86 -3.19 -6.14 -24.83
CA SER A 86 -2.89 -7.38 -24.08
C SER A 86 -2.05 -7.09 -22.84
N ASP A 87 -1.03 -6.23 -22.97
CA ASP A 87 -0.16 -5.84 -21.86
C ASP A 87 -0.94 -5.10 -20.75
N PHE A 88 -1.90 -4.27 -21.17
CA PHE A 88 -2.78 -3.58 -20.24
C PHE A 88 -3.72 -4.56 -19.52
N GLU A 89 -4.28 -5.55 -20.22
CA GLU A 89 -5.15 -6.56 -19.61
C GLU A 89 -4.39 -7.48 -18.64
N GLU A 90 -3.12 -7.80 -18.90
CA GLU A 90 -2.24 -8.47 -17.92
C GLU A 90 -2.12 -7.65 -16.62
N SER A 91 -1.98 -6.33 -16.75
CA SER A 91 -1.93 -5.41 -15.61
C SER A 91 -3.25 -5.38 -14.85
N MET A 92 -4.38 -5.37 -15.56
CA MET A 92 -5.71 -5.45 -14.96
C MET A 92 -5.91 -6.80 -14.24
N ALA A 93 -5.48 -7.91 -14.82
CA ALA A 93 -5.55 -9.23 -14.22
C ALA A 93 -4.75 -9.31 -12.91
N LEU A 94 -3.56 -8.71 -12.86
CA LEU A 94 -2.76 -8.65 -11.63
C LEU A 94 -3.47 -7.87 -10.52
N VAL A 95 -4.09 -6.74 -10.86
CA VAL A 95 -4.89 -5.95 -9.90
C VAL A 95 -6.12 -6.72 -9.42
N ARG A 96 -6.79 -7.48 -10.31
CA ARG A 96 -7.93 -8.35 -9.93
C ARG A 96 -7.49 -9.48 -9.00
N LYS A 97 -6.32 -10.09 -9.24
CA LYS A 97 -5.75 -11.18 -8.42
C LYS A 97 -5.49 -10.72 -6.99
N TYR A 98 -4.75 -9.62 -6.82
CA TYR A 98 -4.25 -9.22 -5.51
C TYR A 98 -5.12 -8.20 -4.75
N ARG A 99 -5.99 -7.47 -5.46
CA ARG A 99 -6.89 -6.46 -4.86
C ARG A 99 -6.15 -5.52 -3.89
N PHE A 100 -5.04 -4.93 -4.35
CA PHE A 100 -4.12 -4.12 -3.53
C PHE A 100 -4.85 -3.03 -2.75
N PRO A 101 -4.58 -2.86 -1.44
CA PRO A 101 -5.24 -1.83 -0.64
C PRO A 101 -4.82 -0.39 -1.00
N SER A 102 -3.64 -0.21 -1.61
CA SER A 102 -3.19 1.06 -2.19
C SER A 102 -2.61 0.82 -3.57
N LEU A 103 -3.10 1.59 -4.55
CA LEU A 103 -2.70 1.50 -5.95
C LEU A 103 -2.48 2.89 -6.51
N PHE A 104 -1.24 3.21 -6.85
CA PHE A 104 -0.88 4.47 -7.51
C PHE A 104 -0.95 4.29 -9.02
N ILE A 105 -1.97 4.86 -9.65
CA ILE A 105 -2.22 4.72 -11.08
C ILE A 105 -1.78 6.02 -11.76
N ASN A 106 -0.69 5.97 -12.51
CA ASN A 106 -0.14 7.11 -13.22
C ASN A 106 -0.19 6.89 -14.72
N GLN A 107 -0.38 7.96 -15.49
CA GLN A 107 -0.14 7.93 -16.92
C GLN A 107 1.34 8.10 -17.20
N PHE A 108 1.84 7.42 -18.24
CA PHE A 108 3.20 7.66 -18.71
C PHE A 108 3.40 9.14 -19.08
N TYR A 109 4.47 9.71 -18.55
CA TYR A 109 4.95 11.03 -18.92
C TYR A 109 6.42 10.95 -19.32
N PRO A 110 6.79 11.35 -20.55
CA PRO A 110 8.18 11.29 -20.99
C PRO A 110 9.04 12.26 -20.18
N ARG A 111 10.17 11.77 -19.69
CA ARG A 111 11.16 12.62 -19.03
C ARG A 111 12.26 12.94 -20.02
N ILE A 112 12.58 14.22 -20.16
CA ILE A 112 13.66 14.71 -21.04
C ILE A 112 14.95 13.95 -20.70
N GLY A 113 15.65 13.47 -21.73
CA GLY A 113 16.90 12.71 -21.59
C GLY A 113 16.74 11.20 -21.37
N THR A 114 15.52 10.66 -21.35
CA THR A 114 15.28 9.20 -21.28
C THR A 114 15.05 8.59 -22.66
N PRO A 115 15.41 7.33 -22.91
CA PRO A 115 15.09 6.65 -24.17
C PRO A 115 13.58 6.67 -24.49
N ALA A 116 12.75 6.54 -23.45
CA ALA A 116 11.29 6.57 -23.54
C ALA A 116 10.74 7.92 -24.05
N ALA A 117 11.50 9.02 -23.96
CA ALA A 117 11.07 10.32 -24.48
C ALA A 117 10.97 10.37 -26.01
N ASN A 118 11.70 9.51 -26.70
CA ASN A 118 11.71 9.43 -28.17
C ASN A 118 10.65 8.48 -28.73
N LEU A 119 9.96 7.72 -27.87
CA LEU A 119 8.93 6.78 -28.30
C LEU A 119 7.64 7.52 -28.65
N LYS A 120 6.93 7.00 -29.67
CA LYS A 120 5.61 7.52 -30.05
C LYS A 120 4.62 7.21 -28.93
N LYS A 121 4.03 8.24 -28.33
CA LYS A 121 3.04 8.09 -27.27
C LYS A 121 1.79 7.38 -27.78
N ILE A 122 1.17 6.62 -26.88
CA ILE A 122 -0.23 6.23 -27.03
C ILE A 122 -1.11 7.47 -27.07
N ASP A 123 -2.18 7.41 -27.86
CA ASP A 123 -3.14 8.49 -27.97
C ASP A 123 -3.71 8.92 -26.60
N THR A 124 -3.98 10.20 -26.43
CA THR A 124 -4.42 10.75 -25.14
C THR A 124 -5.79 10.21 -24.70
N ILE A 125 -6.69 9.94 -25.66
CA ILE A 125 -8.00 9.36 -25.37
C ILE A 125 -7.82 7.94 -24.84
N GLU A 126 -6.98 7.15 -25.50
CA GLU A 126 -6.67 5.78 -25.09
C GLU A 126 -5.95 5.72 -23.73
N ALA A 127 -4.98 6.61 -23.50
CA ALA A 127 -4.30 6.70 -22.21
C ALA A 127 -5.27 7.04 -21.06
N ARG A 128 -6.23 7.93 -21.30
CA ARG A 128 -7.30 8.26 -20.33
C ARG A 128 -8.23 7.08 -20.11
N ARG A 129 -8.60 6.34 -21.16
CA ARG A 129 -9.45 5.15 -21.05
C ARG A 129 -8.82 4.11 -20.13
N ARG A 130 -7.57 3.71 -20.38
CA ARG A 130 -6.83 2.71 -19.57
C ARG A 130 -6.71 3.13 -18.10
N THR A 131 -6.33 4.38 -17.86
CA THR A 131 -6.21 4.92 -16.50
C THR A 131 -7.55 4.93 -15.77
N ALA A 132 -8.63 5.33 -16.45
CA ALA A 132 -9.97 5.34 -15.89
C ALA A 132 -10.48 3.92 -15.59
N GLU A 133 -10.18 2.96 -16.46
CA GLU A 133 -10.56 1.55 -16.28
C GLU A 133 -9.88 0.92 -15.07
N MET A 134 -8.55 1.07 -14.94
CA MET A 134 -7.82 0.59 -13.77
C MET A 134 -8.29 1.29 -12.49
N SER A 135 -8.59 2.60 -12.56
CA SER A 135 -9.14 3.35 -11.44
C SER A 135 -10.52 2.85 -11.03
N SER A 136 -11.37 2.49 -12.01
CA SER A 136 -12.69 1.91 -11.78
C SER A 136 -12.57 0.53 -11.12
N LEU A 137 -11.68 -0.33 -11.64
CA LEU A 137 -11.38 -1.62 -11.04
C LEU A 137 -10.92 -1.45 -9.59
N PHE A 138 -9.95 -0.57 -9.33
CA PHE A 138 -9.50 -0.30 -7.96
C PHE A 138 -10.67 0.14 -7.08
N ARG A 139 -11.53 1.06 -7.53
CA ARG A 139 -12.72 1.53 -6.80
C ARG A 139 -13.77 0.44 -6.54
N SER A 140 -13.83 -0.61 -7.36
CA SER A 140 -14.81 -1.69 -7.21
C SER A 140 -14.58 -2.57 -5.99
N TYR A 141 -13.37 -2.53 -5.39
CA TYR A 141 -13.05 -3.30 -4.20
C TYR A 141 -12.55 -2.44 -3.04
N SER A 142 -12.65 -3.00 -1.84
CA SER A 142 -12.20 -2.41 -0.58
C SER A 142 -11.51 -3.47 0.27
N ARG A 143 -10.48 -3.06 1.01
CA ARG A 143 -9.87 -3.87 2.08
C ARG A 143 -10.77 -3.93 3.31
N TYR A 144 -11.53 -2.87 3.56
CA TYR A 144 -12.39 -2.75 4.73
C TYR A 144 -13.80 -3.23 4.40
N ASN A 145 -14.29 -4.20 5.16
CA ASN A 145 -15.65 -4.71 5.11
C ASN A 145 -16.46 -4.17 6.31
N LYS A 146 -17.79 -4.25 6.24
CA LYS A 146 -18.68 -3.76 7.31
C LYS A 146 -18.59 -4.58 8.60
N GLU A 147 -18.10 -5.82 8.53
CA GLU A 147 -17.96 -6.72 9.69
C GLU A 147 -16.92 -6.21 10.69
N ARG A 148 -16.02 -5.32 10.25
CA ARG A 148 -15.04 -4.67 11.12
C ARG A 148 -15.61 -3.62 12.07
N ILE A 149 -16.86 -3.20 11.86
CA ILE A 149 -17.50 -2.22 12.75
C ILE A 149 -17.60 -2.82 14.16
N GLY A 150 -17.13 -2.09 15.16
CA GLY A 150 -17.05 -2.56 16.54
C GLY A 150 -15.71 -3.16 16.96
N GLU A 151 -14.83 -3.51 16.01
CA GLU A 151 -13.47 -3.95 16.33
C GLU A 151 -12.70 -2.83 17.07
N LYS A 152 -11.82 -3.27 17.99
CA LYS A 152 -10.96 -2.38 18.79
C LYS A 152 -9.54 -2.45 18.27
N HIS A 153 -8.92 -1.30 18.05
CA HIS A 153 -7.56 -1.20 17.53
C HIS A 153 -6.72 -0.24 18.36
N ARG A 154 -5.43 -0.54 18.45
CA ARG A 154 -4.43 0.41 18.93
C ARG A 154 -3.88 1.19 17.75
N VAL A 155 -3.93 2.52 17.83
CA VAL A 155 -3.62 3.42 16.72
C VAL A 155 -2.64 4.49 17.17
N LEU A 156 -1.58 4.71 16.37
CA LEU A 156 -0.67 5.83 16.51
C LEU A 156 -1.26 7.01 15.74
N VAL A 157 -1.50 8.11 16.42
CA VAL A 157 -2.01 9.34 15.81
C VAL A 157 -0.85 10.12 15.18
N CYS A 158 -0.85 10.27 13.87
CA CYS A 158 0.30 10.76 13.11
C CYS A 158 0.14 12.20 12.65
N GLU A 159 -1.05 12.61 12.22
CA GLU A 159 -1.28 13.92 11.59
C GLU A 159 -2.72 14.39 11.77
N LEU A 160 -2.94 15.70 11.55
CA LEU A 160 -4.27 16.29 11.45
C LEU A 160 -4.74 16.19 9.99
N ALA A 161 -5.95 15.68 9.78
CA ALA A 161 -6.55 15.60 8.46
C ALA A 161 -6.80 17.01 7.88
N THR A 162 -6.94 17.09 6.56
CA THR A 162 -7.16 18.36 5.84
C THR A 162 -8.42 19.10 6.28
N ASP A 163 -9.44 18.37 6.77
CA ASP A 163 -10.68 18.96 7.29
C ASP A 163 -10.51 19.64 8.67
N GLN A 164 -9.37 19.43 9.34
CA GLN A 164 -9.06 19.87 10.71
C GLN A 164 -10.02 19.32 11.79
N GLN A 165 -10.97 18.47 11.43
CA GLN A 165 -11.95 17.85 12.33
C GLN A 165 -11.54 16.44 12.76
N HIS A 166 -10.62 15.81 12.03
CA HIS A 166 -10.13 14.48 12.32
C HIS A 166 -8.60 14.44 12.39
N TYR A 167 -8.08 13.54 13.21
CA TYR A 167 -6.71 13.05 13.08
C TYR A 167 -6.68 11.81 12.20
N VAL A 168 -5.56 11.63 11.51
CA VAL A 168 -5.21 10.38 10.82
C VAL A 168 -4.25 9.60 11.70
N GLY A 169 -4.54 8.31 11.87
CA GLY A 169 -3.66 7.40 12.57
C GLY A 169 -3.60 6.02 11.93
N HIS A 170 -2.59 5.25 12.34
CA HIS A 170 -2.35 3.90 11.82
C HIS A 170 -2.19 2.86 12.93
N ASN A 171 -2.68 1.65 12.68
CA ASN A 171 -2.36 0.47 13.49
C ASN A 171 -1.08 -0.23 12.98
N LYS A 172 -0.69 -1.36 13.59
CA LYS A 172 0.46 -2.19 13.16
C LYS A 172 0.43 -2.54 11.67
N TYR A 173 -0.76 -2.73 11.11
CA TYR A 173 -1.00 -3.13 9.72
C TYR A 173 -1.13 -1.94 8.76
N TYR A 174 -0.76 -0.75 9.23
CA TYR A 174 -0.75 0.50 8.47
C TYR A 174 -2.14 0.96 7.96
N GLU A 175 -3.21 0.39 8.53
CA GLU A 175 -4.58 0.74 8.15
C GLU A 175 -4.93 2.16 8.62
N HIS A 176 -5.71 2.88 7.83
CA HIS A 176 -6.01 4.30 8.07
C HIS A 176 -7.23 4.46 8.97
N PHE A 177 -7.08 5.20 10.05
CA PHE A 177 -8.14 5.55 10.99
C PHE A 177 -8.36 7.07 10.99
N LEU A 178 -9.62 7.50 10.87
CA LEU A 178 -10.04 8.87 11.15
C LEU A 178 -10.63 8.95 12.56
N ILE A 179 -10.05 9.79 13.39
CA ILE A 179 -10.40 9.94 14.81
C ILE A 179 -10.77 11.41 15.07
N PRO A 180 -11.91 11.74 15.71
CA PRO A 180 -12.30 13.12 15.98
C PRO A 180 -11.22 13.94 16.73
N SER A 181 -10.92 15.16 16.27
CA SER A 181 -9.80 15.99 16.72
C SER A 181 -10.00 16.73 18.06
N LYS A 182 -11.00 16.34 18.85
CA LYS A 182 -11.43 17.05 20.09
C LYS A 182 -10.39 17.10 21.22
N LYS A 183 -9.27 16.39 21.11
CA LYS A 183 -8.20 16.31 22.12
C LYS A 183 -6.84 16.38 21.43
N CYS A 184 -5.82 16.97 22.07
CA CYS A 184 -4.46 16.93 21.54
C CYS A 184 -3.86 15.51 21.66
N LEU A 185 -3.91 14.75 20.57
CA LEU A 185 -3.50 13.34 20.53
C LEU A 185 -2.31 13.06 19.60
N LEU A 186 -1.81 14.08 18.92
CA LEU A 186 -0.73 13.94 17.95
C LEU A 186 0.51 13.27 18.58
N GLY A 187 1.06 12.27 17.89
CA GLY A 187 2.20 11.48 18.36
C GLY A 187 1.88 10.43 19.43
N LYS A 188 0.61 10.33 19.88
CA LYS A 188 0.21 9.39 20.94
C LYS A 188 -0.38 8.10 20.40
N TRP A 189 -0.22 7.04 21.20
CA TRP A 189 -0.94 5.79 21.02
C TRP A 189 -2.28 5.82 21.76
N VAL A 190 -3.35 5.51 21.04
CA VAL A 190 -4.72 5.50 21.58
C VAL A 190 -5.42 4.17 21.28
N GLN A 191 -6.44 3.85 22.09
CA GLN A 191 -7.37 2.77 21.77
C GLN A 191 -8.62 3.36 21.14
N VAL A 192 -9.00 2.80 20.00
CA VAL A 192 -10.17 3.22 19.24
C VAL A 192 -11.08 2.05 18.95
N ARG A 193 -12.35 2.34 18.71
CA ARG A 193 -13.34 1.39 18.20
C ARG A 193 -13.86 1.88 16.87
N ILE A 194 -13.87 1.00 15.86
CA ILE A 194 -14.39 1.32 14.53
C ILE A 194 -15.89 1.56 14.61
N THR A 195 -16.36 2.65 13.99
CA THR A 195 -17.78 3.01 13.91
C THR A 195 -18.32 2.97 12.49
N ASP A 196 -17.44 3.15 11.50
CA ASP A 196 -17.82 3.18 10.09
C ASP A 196 -16.62 2.81 9.22
N VAL A 197 -16.89 2.28 8.04
CA VAL A 197 -15.86 1.83 7.09
C VAL A 197 -16.07 2.52 5.74
N SER A 198 -14.98 3.02 5.17
CA SER A 198 -14.92 3.54 3.81
C SER A 198 -13.95 2.69 3.00
N LYS A 199 -13.72 3.02 1.72
CA LYS A 199 -12.72 2.35 0.88
C LYS A 199 -11.29 2.56 1.39
N PHE A 200 -10.98 3.79 1.80
CA PHE A 200 -9.59 4.22 2.08
C PHE A 200 -9.26 4.31 3.56
N TYR A 201 -10.27 4.46 4.42
CA TYR A 201 -10.11 4.66 5.85
C TYR A 201 -11.28 4.04 6.63
N MET A 202 -11.09 3.91 7.93
CA MET A 202 -12.13 3.57 8.90
C MET A 202 -12.34 4.75 9.84
N LYS A 203 -13.59 5.11 10.13
CA LYS A 203 -13.86 6.09 11.19
C LYS A 203 -13.89 5.37 12.51
N ALA A 204 -13.30 5.97 13.53
CA ALA A 204 -13.24 5.37 14.84
C ALA A 204 -13.38 6.41 15.96
N VAL A 205 -13.92 5.95 17.08
CA VAL A 205 -14.05 6.76 18.29
C VAL A 205 -13.09 6.27 19.35
N LEU A 206 -12.57 7.21 20.16
CA LEU A 206 -11.70 6.90 21.28
C LEU A 206 -12.48 6.11 22.34
N ILE A 207 -11.88 5.04 22.83
CA ILE A 207 -12.41 4.24 23.93
C ILE A 207 -11.45 4.18 25.14
N GLY A 208 -10.27 4.80 25.03
CA GLY A 208 -9.29 4.97 26.11
C GLY A 208 -8.04 5.71 25.61
N GLY A 209 -7.31 6.43 26.49
CA GLY A 209 -6.11 7.18 26.09
C GLY A 209 -5.19 7.56 27.24
N ASP A 210 -4.08 6.83 27.37
CA ASP A 210 -2.68 7.27 27.17
C ASP A 210 -1.80 6.04 27.52
N ILE A 211 -1.62 5.11 26.57
CA ILE A 211 -0.86 3.88 26.84
C ILE A 211 0.62 4.13 26.51
N ASN A 212 1.26 4.97 27.34
CA ASN A 212 2.74 5.02 27.37
C ASN A 212 3.35 3.79 28.06
N ALA A 213 2.54 2.93 28.68
CA ALA A 213 3.00 1.77 29.45
C ALA A 213 3.55 0.58 28.62
N TRP A 214 3.38 0.56 27.29
CA TRP A 214 3.77 -0.63 26.49
C TRP A 214 5.17 -0.55 25.87
N LEU A 215 5.72 0.65 25.61
CA LEU A 215 7.11 0.75 25.17
C LEU A 215 8.09 0.32 26.28
N SER A 216 7.66 0.44 27.54
CA SER A 216 8.38 -0.04 28.72
C SER A 216 8.30 -1.56 28.92
N ASN A 217 7.26 -2.23 28.40
CA ASN A 217 6.91 -3.63 28.73
C ASN A 217 6.73 -4.53 27.50
N GLY A 218 7.42 -4.26 26.39
CA GLY A 218 7.47 -5.18 25.24
C GLY A 218 8.11 -6.54 25.63
N PRO A 219 7.84 -7.63 24.87
CA PRO A 219 8.23 -8.99 25.23
C PRO A 219 9.75 -9.20 25.09
N MET A 220 10.51 -8.72 26.06
CA MET A 220 11.89 -9.11 26.36
C MET A 220 11.94 -9.82 27.72
N ALA A 221 10.85 -10.49 28.10
CA ALA A 221 10.78 -11.39 29.25
C ALA A 221 10.46 -12.78 28.70
N GLY A 222 11.48 -13.49 28.23
CA GLY A 222 11.28 -14.84 27.68
C GLY A 222 12.39 -15.42 26.83
N ILE A 223 13.56 -14.77 26.73
CA ILE A 223 14.77 -15.43 26.24
C ILE A 223 15.84 -15.19 27.31
N SER A 224 15.82 -16.08 28.31
CA SER A 224 16.95 -16.35 29.20
C SER A 224 17.64 -17.61 28.73
#